data_AF-A0A7S1F9N7-F1
#
_entry.id   AF-A0A7S1F9N7-F1
#
_cell.length_a   1.000
_cell.length_b   1.000
_cell.length_c   1.000
_cell.angle_alpha   90.00
_cell.angle_beta   90.00
_cell.angle_gamma   90.00
#
_symmetry.space_group_name_H-M   'P 1'
#
loop_
_entity.id
_entity.type
_entity.pdbx_description
1 polymer ?
#
loop_
_entity_poly.entity_id
_entity_poly.type
_entity_poly.pdbx_seq_one_letter_code
_entity_poly.pdbx_strand_id
1 'polypeptide(L)'
;MRGSSVQATSTLKDVWLRQMSTAALNHLPRPVVEVARRAIVLRLRRLFALRVRALGGSVDIPRESFNRWILYRMTREGGDALFSSVGRPMNGRAAHTSGNTVLFEEVLAALPVSLPWVEPADLQGLCKNLHRYASEARALLEPFAASEALEACRATLAWEEQVSTEPQYDSETKIAECVADKLRDLRILCAPRIREHMSSTISSICKDLEQAADAGAADIARLESETTDEVRPEVNVSYQTRRGAFLFAMTGGKGGGESDSNATDESPSADETCTGGCAEEEEELLEQRPGASRRNTGDSGANRRRRPQQSSGDAVFIISSVSFERLAKALRQTAKVLKDAASHDDASIGIAKAAAFLGEPTSTWDLVFCLLCRYDAMCGPGPKEGGGFHSAVPYSVFDAISEVAGVGVESFASPLLTRGGKWKYCSCFGDLDVYFGSLGSFFDTTIAPETIGGTFEANPPFTEAVVEPLVEKVLGSLAQASSTGTPLQFFVVLPAGACESAADSAIERLLTSPFAVAMTKSRRQPFVFGLAFRTDCVWPSFLVRSVCVLLRSTYSKMVQAFPCPAESSLSKVFVAWKARTGNESQSDIEEQDVSENDVPVGVVRLPLVKCP
;
A
#
# COMPACT_ATOMS: atom_id res chain seq x y z
N MET A 1 13.13 36.18 38.58
CA MET A 1 12.44 36.31 37.29
C MET A 1 12.53 34.97 36.57
N ARG A 2 11.36 34.40 36.27
CA ARG A 2 11.05 33.30 35.33
C ARG A 2 12.02 32.10 35.29
N GLY A 3 11.68 31.07 36.07
CA GLY A 3 12.11 29.71 35.80
C GLY A 3 11.45 29.24 34.50
N SER A 4 12.29 28.82 33.55
CA SER A 4 11.88 28.22 32.30
C SER A 4 11.29 26.84 32.56
N SER A 5 10.09 26.62 32.02
CA SER A 5 9.32 25.38 32.08
C SER A 5 10.14 24.17 31.66
N VAL A 6 10.26 23.19 32.56
CA VAL A 6 10.53 21.79 32.17
C VAL A 6 9.36 21.38 31.26
N GLN A 7 9.61 21.19 29.96
CA GLN A 7 8.61 20.66 29.04
C GLN A 7 8.16 19.29 29.56
N ALA A 8 6.88 19.17 29.90
CA ALA A 8 6.29 17.90 30.29
C ALA A 8 6.43 16.93 29.10
N THR A 9 7.07 15.78 29.34
CA THR A 9 7.07 14.66 28.40
C THR A 9 5.62 14.22 28.19
N SER A 10 5.09 14.40 26.97
CA SER A 10 3.73 13.97 26.65
C SER A 10 3.67 12.45 26.66
N THR A 11 2.76 11.86 27.42
CA THR A 11 2.56 10.41 27.35
C THR A 11 1.91 10.05 26.01
N LEU A 12 2.10 8.83 25.52
CA LEU A 12 1.39 8.32 24.33
C LEU A 12 -0.14 8.40 24.48
N LYS A 13 -0.65 8.33 25.72
CA LYS A 13 -2.08 8.50 26.01
C LYS A 13 -2.52 9.94 25.74
N ASP A 14 -1.71 10.94 26.11
CA ASP A 14 -2.03 12.35 25.89
C ASP A 14 -2.00 12.70 24.41
N VAL A 15 -1.03 12.14 23.66
CA VAL A 15 -0.98 12.24 22.20
C VAL A 15 -2.27 11.70 21.60
N TRP A 16 -2.65 10.48 21.99
CA TRP A 16 -3.87 9.83 21.50
C TRP A 16 -5.15 10.64 21.83
N LEU A 17 -5.29 11.14 23.06
CA LEU A 17 -6.45 11.94 23.47
C LEU A 17 -6.55 13.25 22.67
N ARG A 18 -5.42 13.90 22.38
CA ARG A 18 -5.40 15.09 21.52
C ARG A 18 -5.86 14.76 20.11
N GLN A 19 -5.34 13.68 19.52
CA GLN A 19 -5.72 13.22 18.19
C GLN A 19 -7.22 12.87 18.13
N MET A 20 -7.73 12.16 19.12
CA MET A 20 -9.16 11.83 19.24
C MET A 20 -10.02 13.09 19.33
N SER A 21 -9.62 14.04 20.18
CA SER A 21 -10.34 15.31 20.34
C SER A 21 -10.38 16.09 19.01
N THR A 22 -9.26 16.16 18.29
CA THR A 22 -9.19 16.85 16.99
C THR A 22 -10.06 16.16 15.94
N ALA A 23 -9.97 14.83 15.82
CA ALA A 23 -10.77 14.06 14.88
C ALA A 23 -12.28 14.27 15.12
N ALA A 24 -12.73 14.16 16.37
CA ALA A 24 -14.14 14.31 16.72
C ALA A 24 -14.66 15.75 16.54
N LEU A 25 -13.81 16.76 16.75
CA LEU A 25 -14.17 18.16 16.52
C LEU A 25 -14.34 18.47 15.03
N ASN A 26 -13.48 17.92 14.18
CA ASN A 26 -13.55 18.10 12.74
C ASN A 26 -14.82 17.43 12.18
N HIS A 27 -14.82 16.10 12.06
CA HIS A 27 -15.93 15.35 11.50
C HIS A 27 -16.02 13.96 12.16
N LEU A 28 -17.23 13.56 12.58
CA LEU A 28 -17.46 12.18 13.01
C LEU A 28 -17.51 11.27 11.77
N PRO A 29 -16.90 10.07 11.80
CA PRO A 29 -16.96 9.16 10.67
C PRO A 29 -18.40 8.73 10.37
N ARG A 30 -18.79 8.82 9.10
CA ARG A 30 -20.16 8.51 8.65
C ARG A 30 -20.13 7.58 7.42
N PRO A 31 -20.88 6.47 7.44
CA PRO A 31 -20.95 5.53 6.32
C PRO A 31 -21.23 6.17 4.96
N VAL A 32 -22.15 7.14 4.90
CA VAL A 32 -22.52 7.86 3.66
C VAL A 32 -21.33 8.59 3.04
N VAL A 33 -20.55 9.26 3.89
CA VAL A 33 -19.38 10.04 3.47
C VAL A 33 -18.32 9.09 2.95
N GLU A 34 -18.09 7.95 3.61
CA GLU A 34 -17.11 6.96 3.15
C GLU A 34 -17.51 6.27 1.84
N VAL A 35 -18.81 6.01 1.64
CA VAL A 35 -19.31 5.48 0.35
C VAL A 35 -19.09 6.49 -0.77
N ALA A 36 -19.39 7.77 -0.52
CA ALA A 36 -19.13 8.84 -1.49
C ALA A 36 -17.62 8.97 -1.79
N ARG A 37 -16.79 8.97 -0.75
CA ARG A 37 -15.33 9.04 -0.84
C ARG A 37 -14.79 7.88 -1.67
N ARG A 38 -15.21 6.66 -1.37
CA ARG A 38 -14.89 5.47 -2.16
C ARG A 38 -15.33 5.60 -3.61
N ALA A 39 -16.56 6.06 -3.88
CA ALA A 39 -17.08 6.22 -5.23
C ALA A 39 -16.25 7.21 -6.06
N ILE A 40 -15.79 8.31 -5.44
CA ILE A 40 -14.89 9.28 -6.07
C ILE A 40 -13.54 8.62 -6.41
N VAL A 41 -12.89 7.91 -5.47
CA VAL A 41 -11.62 7.20 -5.76
C VAL A 41 -11.78 6.21 -6.90
N LEU A 42 -12.86 5.43 -6.93
CA LEU A 42 -13.14 4.50 -8.02
C LEU A 42 -13.35 5.21 -9.37
N ARG A 43 -13.97 6.39 -9.37
CA ARG A 43 -14.09 7.23 -10.56
C ARG A 43 -12.72 7.74 -11.03
N LEU A 44 -11.85 8.16 -10.12
CA LEU A 44 -10.47 8.59 -10.44
C LEU A 44 -9.66 7.45 -11.05
N ARG A 45 -9.72 6.23 -10.49
CA ARG A 45 -9.07 5.04 -11.07
C ARG A 45 -9.51 4.80 -12.50
N ARG A 46 -10.82 4.88 -12.76
CA ARG A 46 -11.40 4.70 -14.10
C ARG A 46 -10.96 5.81 -15.05
N LEU A 47 -10.94 7.06 -14.57
CA LEU A 47 -10.44 8.19 -15.36
C LEU A 47 -8.98 7.96 -15.77
N PHE A 48 -8.11 7.65 -14.80
CA PHE A 48 -6.71 7.35 -15.06
C PHE A 48 -6.54 6.21 -16.07
N ALA A 49 -7.20 5.07 -15.83
CA ALA A 49 -7.18 3.91 -16.73
C ALA A 49 -7.62 4.26 -18.15
N LEU A 50 -8.70 5.03 -18.29
CA LEU A 50 -9.23 5.45 -19.59
C LEU A 50 -8.26 6.40 -20.31
N ARG A 51 -7.64 7.32 -19.58
CA ARG A 51 -6.70 8.29 -20.15
C ARG A 51 -5.37 7.65 -20.56
N VAL A 52 -4.83 6.72 -19.78
CA VAL A 52 -3.61 5.97 -20.15
C VAL A 52 -3.84 5.12 -21.38
N ARG A 53 -4.96 4.38 -21.44
CA ARG A 53 -5.32 3.58 -22.63
C ARG A 53 -5.56 4.44 -23.88
N ALA A 54 -5.90 5.71 -23.72
CA ALA A 54 -6.08 6.65 -24.84
C ALA A 54 -4.75 7.14 -25.43
N LEU A 55 -3.60 6.84 -24.83
CA LEU A 55 -2.28 7.17 -25.40
C LEU A 55 -1.98 6.39 -26.70
N GLY A 56 -2.73 5.34 -26.99
CA GLY A 56 -2.53 4.46 -28.13
C GLY A 56 -1.65 3.26 -27.79
N GLY A 57 -1.63 2.26 -28.70
CA GLY A 57 -0.93 0.99 -28.49
C GLY A 57 -1.57 0.07 -27.45
N SER A 58 -0.94 -1.07 -27.21
CA SER A 58 -1.31 -2.06 -26.20
C SER A 58 -0.77 -1.69 -24.80
N VAL A 59 -0.88 -0.42 -24.43
CA VAL A 59 -0.29 0.12 -23.19
C VAL A 59 -1.02 -0.42 -21.97
N ASP A 60 -0.28 -1.17 -21.15
CA ASP A 60 -0.74 -1.62 -19.85
C ASP A 60 -0.69 -0.48 -18.85
N ILE A 61 -1.69 -0.42 -17.97
CA ILE A 61 -1.70 0.52 -16.85
C ILE A 61 -0.58 0.08 -15.90
N PRO A 62 0.41 0.94 -15.59
CA PRO A 62 1.52 0.54 -14.73
C PRO A 62 0.98 0.07 -13.38
N ARG A 63 1.35 -1.15 -12.98
CA ARG A 63 0.77 -1.81 -11.81
C ARG A 63 1.05 -1.01 -10.53
N GLU A 64 0.02 -0.86 -9.69
CA GLU A 64 0.06 -0.08 -8.44
C GLU A 64 0.40 1.43 -8.59
N SER A 65 0.53 1.96 -9.80
CA SER A 65 0.90 3.37 -10.04
C SER A 65 -0.09 4.36 -9.43
N PHE A 66 -1.38 4.15 -9.67
CA PHE A 66 -2.45 4.96 -9.06
C PHE A 66 -2.38 4.94 -7.54
N ASN A 67 -2.06 3.78 -6.96
CA ASN A 67 -2.02 3.64 -5.52
C ASN A 67 -0.77 4.30 -4.90
N ARG A 68 0.39 4.27 -5.59
CA ARG A 68 1.55 5.08 -5.19
C ARG A 68 1.26 6.58 -5.31
N TRP A 69 0.57 6.98 -6.37
CA TRP A 69 0.15 8.37 -6.57
C TRP A 69 -0.80 8.86 -5.45
N ILE A 70 -1.82 8.08 -5.08
CA ILE A 70 -2.72 8.47 -3.99
C ILE A 70 -2.00 8.45 -2.64
N LEU A 71 -1.07 7.51 -2.39
CA LEU A 71 -0.27 7.49 -1.18
C LEU A 71 0.64 8.72 -1.06
N TYR A 72 1.25 9.18 -2.17
CA TYR A 72 1.98 10.45 -2.19
C TYR A 72 1.10 11.64 -1.77
N ARG A 73 -0.18 11.64 -2.17
CA ARG A 73 -1.12 12.69 -1.74
C ARG A 73 -1.39 12.63 -0.23
N MET A 74 -1.51 11.43 0.33
CA MET A 74 -1.74 11.22 1.76
C MET A 74 -0.56 11.64 2.65
N THR A 75 0.67 11.77 2.12
CA THR A 75 1.82 12.24 2.92
C THR A 75 1.91 13.77 3.03
N ARG A 76 0.93 14.50 2.48
CA ARG A 76 0.82 15.95 2.55
C ARG A 76 -0.09 16.37 3.71
N GLU A 77 0.19 17.52 4.30
CA GLU A 77 -0.69 18.09 5.33
C GLU A 77 -1.98 18.64 4.74
N GLY A 78 -3.00 18.82 5.59
CA GLY A 78 -4.28 19.47 5.25
C GLY A 78 -5.23 18.58 4.43
N GLY A 79 -6.43 19.08 4.13
CA GLY A 79 -7.37 18.44 3.20
C GLY A 79 -8.05 17.14 3.67
N ASP A 80 -8.71 16.48 2.73
CA ASP A 80 -9.35 15.16 2.93
C ASP A 80 -8.30 14.04 3.05
N ALA A 81 -8.57 13.05 3.90
CA ALA A 81 -7.65 11.97 4.24
C ALA A 81 -7.25 11.05 3.06
N LEU A 82 -8.03 11.00 1.97
CA LEU A 82 -7.65 10.31 0.72
C LEU A 82 -7.23 11.28 -0.39
N PHE A 83 -7.76 12.50 -0.39
CA PHE A 83 -7.64 13.42 -1.52
C PHE A 83 -6.76 14.63 -1.30
N SER A 84 -6.09 14.78 -0.14
CA SER A 84 -5.34 16.01 0.14
C SER A 84 -4.29 16.35 -0.93
N SER A 85 -4.42 17.54 -1.50
CA SER A 85 -3.37 18.25 -2.25
C SER A 85 -2.85 19.48 -1.53
N VAL A 86 -3.57 19.93 -0.49
CA VAL A 86 -3.45 21.28 0.07
C VAL A 86 -2.60 21.25 1.33
N GLY A 87 -1.28 21.22 1.14
CA GLY A 87 -0.35 21.39 2.24
C GLY A 87 1.11 21.31 1.83
N ARG A 88 1.97 21.75 2.75
CA ARG A 88 3.38 21.36 2.68
C ARG A 88 3.46 19.85 2.93
N PRO A 89 4.49 19.18 2.40
CA PRO A 89 4.82 17.83 2.86
C PRO A 89 4.92 17.84 4.40
N MET A 90 4.45 16.78 5.07
CA MET A 90 4.39 16.70 6.55
C MET A 90 5.75 16.91 7.25
N ASN A 91 6.87 16.83 6.51
CA ASN A 91 8.23 17.09 7.00
C ASN A 91 8.72 18.53 6.75
N GLY A 92 7.89 19.44 6.22
CA GLY A 92 8.22 20.86 6.03
C GLY A 92 9.21 21.17 4.89
N ARG A 93 9.77 20.16 4.21
CA ARG A 93 10.60 20.31 3.00
C ARG A 93 9.75 20.13 1.75
N ALA A 94 10.05 20.85 0.67
CA ALA A 94 9.43 20.56 -0.62
C ALA A 94 9.88 19.16 -1.04
N ALA A 95 8.94 18.23 -1.22
CA ALA A 95 9.24 16.93 -1.80
C ALA A 95 10.00 17.19 -3.10
N HIS A 96 11.21 16.63 -3.22
CA HIS A 96 12.08 16.82 -4.39
C HIS A 96 11.40 16.36 -5.70
N THR A 97 10.38 15.52 -5.58
CA THR A 97 9.61 14.92 -6.67
C THR A 97 8.13 14.98 -6.34
N SER A 98 7.30 15.56 -7.21
CA SER A 98 5.84 15.55 -7.01
C SER A 98 5.26 14.16 -7.31
N GLY A 99 4.16 13.75 -6.68
CA GLY A 99 3.49 12.48 -6.99
C GLY A 99 3.07 12.37 -8.46
N ASN A 100 2.81 13.51 -9.10
CA ASN A 100 2.61 13.59 -10.55
C ASN A 100 3.85 13.27 -11.35
N THR A 101 5.04 13.62 -10.85
CA THR A 101 6.32 13.28 -11.49
C THR A 101 6.55 11.77 -11.41
N VAL A 102 6.27 11.13 -10.27
CA VAL A 102 6.35 9.66 -10.13
C VAL A 102 5.37 8.97 -11.07
N LEU A 103 4.09 9.39 -11.05
CA LEU A 103 3.07 8.83 -11.94
C LEU A 103 3.42 9.05 -13.42
N PHE A 104 3.96 10.22 -13.76
CA PHE A 104 4.40 10.56 -15.11
C PHE A 104 5.50 9.62 -15.59
N GLU A 105 6.55 9.42 -14.80
CA GLU A 105 7.67 8.54 -15.19
C GLU A 105 7.22 7.07 -15.26
N GLU A 106 6.31 6.62 -14.40
CA GLU A 106 5.77 5.26 -14.46
C GLU A 106 4.90 5.01 -15.70
N VAL A 107 4.04 5.98 -16.06
CA VAL A 107 3.25 5.89 -17.30
C VAL A 107 4.18 5.94 -18.50
N LEU A 108 5.18 6.82 -18.50
CA LEU A 108 6.16 6.91 -19.58
C LEU A 108 6.97 5.62 -19.74
N ALA A 109 7.41 5.01 -18.63
CA ALA A 109 8.16 3.75 -18.64
C ALA A 109 7.34 2.54 -19.13
N ALA A 110 6.01 2.61 -19.05
CA ALA A 110 5.12 1.59 -19.60
C ALA A 110 4.88 1.72 -21.11
N LEU A 111 5.31 2.84 -21.72
CA LEU A 111 5.23 3.04 -23.17
C LEU A 111 6.43 2.40 -23.90
N PRO A 112 6.22 1.90 -25.12
CA PRO A 112 4.94 1.75 -25.81
C PRO A 112 4.14 0.52 -25.35
N VAL A 113 4.80 -0.41 -24.67
CA VAL A 113 4.20 -1.64 -24.15
C VAL A 113 5.04 -2.20 -22.99
N SER A 114 4.37 -2.75 -21.98
CA SER A 114 5.04 -3.52 -20.93
C SER A 114 5.32 -4.93 -21.42
N LEU A 115 6.57 -5.38 -21.29
CA LEU A 115 6.98 -6.72 -21.71
C LEU A 115 7.06 -7.66 -20.50
N PRO A 116 6.54 -8.89 -20.60
CA PRO A 116 6.76 -9.90 -19.58
C PRO A 116 8.25 -10.23 -19.46
N TRP A 117 8.66 -10.63 -18.25
CA TRP A 117 9.99 -11.19 -18.06
C TRP A 117 10.09 -12.55 -18.77
N VAL A 118 11.21 -12.77 -19.44
CA VAL A 118 11.51 -13.98 -20.21
C VAL A 118 12.94 -14.40 -19.84
N GLU A 119 13.15 -15.71 -19.69
CA GLU A 119 14.49 -16.24 -19.42
C GLU A 119 15.44 -15.95 -20.59
N PRO A 120 16.73 -15.64 -20.34
CA PRO A 120 17.68 -15.36 -21.41
C PRO A 120 17.85 -16.49 -22.43
N ALA A 121 17.53 -17.72 -22.05
CA ALA A 121 17.58 -18.90 -22.92
C ALA A 121 16.30 -19.11 -23.75
N ASP A 122 15.18 -18.47 -23.40
CA ASP A 122 13.91 -18.61 -24.11
C ASP A 122 13.87 -17.69 -25.35
N LEU A 123 14.39 -18.22 -26.45
CA LEU A 123 14.40 -17.55 -27.75
C LEU A 123 13.00 -17.18 -28.22
N GLN A 124 12.00 -18.03 -28.01
CA GLN A 124 10.64 -17.80 -28.49
C GLN A 124 9.99 -16.63 -27.76
N GLY A 125 10.12 -16.58 -26.43
CA GLY A 125 9.65 -15.45 -25.62
C GLY A 125 10.38 -14.15 -25.97
N LEU A 126 11.68 -14.20 -26.23
CA LEU A 126 12.47 -13.03 -26.63
C LEU A 126 12.06 -12.48 -27.99
N CYS A 127 11.84 -13.33 -28.99
CA CYS A 127 11.33 -12.92 -30.30
C CYS A 127 9.93 -12.29 -30.19
N LYS A 128 9.01 -12.91 -29.43
CA LYS A 128 7.68 -12.35 -29.15
C LYS A 128 7.78 -10.95 -28.52
N ASN A 129 8.69 -10.79 -27.55
CA ASN A 129 8.93 -9.51 -26.89
C ASN A 129 9.49 -8.45 -27.84
N LEU A 130 10.45 -8.82 -28.70
CA LEU A 130 11.03 -7.92 -29.70
C LEU A 130 9.96 -7.47 -30.71
N HIS A 131 9.21 -8.41 -31.28
CA HIS A 131 8.12 -8.14 -32.21
C HIS A 131 7.10 -7.18 -31.62
N ARG A 132 6.61 -7.51 -30.41
CA ARG A 132 5.60 -6.72 -29.71
C ARG A 132 6.10 -5.30 -29.45
N TYR A 133 7.33 -5.15 -28.95
CA TYR A 133 7.90 -3.82 -28.73
C TYR A 133 8.04 -3.02 -30.03
N ALA A 134 8.61 -3.62 -31.08
CA ALA A 134 8.83 -2.93 -32.36
C ALA A 134 7.53 -2.52 -33.06
N SER A 135 6.51 -3.39 -33.02
CA SER A 135 5.19 -3.11 -33.60
C SER A 135 4.48 -1.97 -32.88
N GLU A 136 4.46 -2.01 -31.54
CA GLU A 136 3.81 -0.98 -30.71
C GLU A 136 4.56 0.35 -30.75
N ALA A 137 5.91 0.33 -30.71
CA ALA A 137 6.74 1.51 -30.88
C ALA A 137 6.50 2.17 -32.25
N ARG A 138 6.45 1.37 -33.32
CA ARG A 138 6.16 1.85 -34.68
C ARG A 138 4.79 2.53 -34.73
N ALA A 139 3.74 1.86 -34.23
CA ALA A 139 2.38 2.40 -34.25
C ALA A 139 2.26 3.71 -33.44
N LEU A 140 2.93 3.79 -32.29
CA LEU A 140 2.94 4.98 -31.45
C LEU A 140 3.71 6.16 -32.08
N LEU A 141 4.79 5.88 -32.82
CA LEU A 141 5.64 6.91 -33.44
C LEU A 141 5.18 7.31 -34.85
N GLU A 142 4.39 6.48 -35.54
CA GLU A 142 3.94 6.69 -36.91
C GLU A 142 3.27 8.07 -37.16
N PRO A 143 2.45 8.62 -36.24
CA PRO A 143 1.86 9.96 -36.42
C PRO A 143 2.87 11.12 -36.43
N PHE A 144 4.10 10.91 -35.95
CA PHE A 144 5.07 11.99 -35.66
C PHE A 144 6.22 12.10 -36.69
N ALA A 145 6.08 11.44 -37.85
CA ALA A 145 6.97 11.49 -39.03
C ALA A 145 8.41 10.92 -38.85
N ALA A 146 9.15 10.84 -39.97
CA ALA A 146 10.35 10.01 -40.16
C ALA A 146 11.47 10.28 -39.16
N SER A 147 11.57 9.40 -38.15
CA SER A 147 12.68 9.34 -37.21
C SER A 147 13.50 8.08 -37.45
N GLU A 148 14.79 8.15 -37.12
CA GLU A 148 15.69 6.98 -37.06
C GLU A 148 15.07 5.84 -36.23
N ALA A 149 14.35 6.17 -35.16
CA ALA A 149 13.62 5.20 -34.34
C ALA A 149 12.51 4.47 -35.13
N LEU A 150 11.74 5.19 -35.96
CA LEU A 150 10.68 4.59 -36.78
C LEU A 150 11.27 3.67 -37.87
N GLU A 151 12.39 4.07 -38.47
CA GLU A 151 13.12 3.23 -39.43
C GLU A 151 13.71 1.99 -38.76
N ALA A 152 14.30 2.13 -37.57
CA ALA A 152 14.80 1.02 -36.77
C ALA A 152 13.69 0.03 -36.40
N CYS A 153 12.48 0.50 -36.07
CA CYS A 153 11.33 -0.38 -35.83
C CYS A 153 10.96 -1.18 -37.09
N ARG A 154 10.92 -0.53 -38.26
CA ARG A 154 10.62 -1.21 -39.54
C ARG A 154 11.70 -2.22 -39.92
N ALA A 155 12.97 -1.87 -39.75
CA ALA A 155 14.10 -2.75 -40.02
C ALA A 155 14.11 -3.96 -39.07
N THR A 156 13.76 -3.75 -37.80
CA THR A 156 13.66 -4.84 -36.81
C THR A 156 12.58 -5.85 -37.18
N LEU A 157 11.38 -5.37 -37.56
CA LEU A 157 10.28 -6.24 -37.98
C LEU A 157 10.63 -7.04 -39.25
N ALA A 158 11.30 -6.40 -40.22
CA ALA A 158 11.75 -7.08 -41.44
C ALA A 158 12.88 -8.10 -41.16
N TRP A 159 13.75 -7.82 -40.19
CA TRP A 159 14.82 -8.74 -39.79
C TRP A 159 14.27 -9.98 -39.09
N GLU A 160 13.29 -9.83 -38.21
CA GLU A 160 12.68 -10.96 -37.48
C GLU A 160 12.14 -12.05 -38.43
N GLU A 161 11.54 -11.64 -39.55
CA GLU A 161 11.06 -12.56 -40.60
C GLU A 161 12.18 -13.41 -41.20
N GLN A 162 13.44 -12.97 -41.09
CA GLN A 162 14.63 -13.58 -41.70
C GLN A 162 15.53 -14.31 -40.70
N VAL A 163 15.38 -14.07 -39.38
CA VAL A 163 16.20 -14.63 -38.30
C VAL A 163 16.33 -16.15 -38.34
N SER A 164 15.25 -16.85 -38.67
CA SER A 164 15.24 -18.32 -38.70
C SER A 164 16.00 -18.91 -39.90
N THR A 165 16.51 -18.07 -40.80
CA THR A 165 17.13 -18.50 -42.08
C THR A 165 18.59 -18.08 -42.23
N GLU A 166 19.15 -17.33 -41.27
CA GLU A 166 20.52 -16.84 -41.38
C GLU A 166 21.56 -17.90 -40.95
N PRO A 167 22.50 -18.29 -41.84
CA PRO A 167 23.52 -19.31 -41.57
C PRO A 167 24.67 -18.83 -40.65
N GLN A 168 24.57 -17.62 -40.06
CA GLN A 168 25.64 -16.96 -39.32
C GLN A 168 25.72 -17.37 -37.83
N TYR A 169 24.68 -18.03 -37.30
CA TYR A 169 24.59 -18.36 -35.88
C TYR A 169 24.85 -19.85 -35.63
N ASP A 170 25.91 -20.15 -34.86
CA ASP A 170 26.31 -21.53 -34.55
C ASP A 170 25.40 -22.23 -33.50
N SER A 171 24.60 -21.47 -32.75
CA SER A 171 23.72 -21.98 -31.69
C SER A 171 22.53 -21.06 -31.39
N GLU A 172 21.43 -21.63 -30.91
CA GLU A 172 20.21 -20.88 -30.51
C GLU A 172 20.48 -19.84 -29.42
N THR A 173 21.42 -20.13 -28.50
CA THR A 173 21.82 -19.18 -27.44
C THR A 173 22.40 -17.88 -28.01
N LYS A 174 23.22 -17.96 -29.07
CA LYS A 174 23.78 -16.76 -29.73
C LYS A 174 22.69 -15.94 -30.43
N ILE A 175 21.66 -16.60 -30.95
CA ILE A 175 20.51 -15.92 -31.55
C ILE A 175 19.71 -15.20 -30.46
N ALA A 176 19.46 -15.85 -29.33
CA ALA A 176 18.74 -15.28 -28.20
C ALA A 176 19.45 -14.02 -27.64
N GLU A 177 20.78 -14.07 -27.49
CA GLU A 177 21.60 -12.91 -27.12
C GLU A 177 21.45 -11.77 -28.14
N CYS A 178 21.50 -12.07 -29.44
CA CYS A 178 21.33 -11.07 -30.50
C CYS A 178 19.93 -10.42 -30.50
N VAL A 179 18.87 -11.20 -30.28
CA VAL A 179 17.49 -10.70 -30.13
C VAL A 179 17.37 -9.79 -28.92
N ALA A 180 17.96 -10.18 -27.79
CA ALA A 180 17.97 -9.38 -26.57
C ALA A 180 18.73 -8.06 -26.74
N ASP A 181 19.87 -8.08 -27.43
CA ASP A 181 20.65 -6.87 -27.75
C ASP A 181 19.88 -5.93 -28.70
N LYS A 182 19.25 -6.47 -29.76
CA LYS A 182 18.38 -5.67 -30.65
C LYS A 182 17.22 -5.02 -29.90
N LEU A 183 16.58 -5.74 -28.97
CA LEU A 183 15.51 -5.17 -28.13
C LEU A 183 16.06 -4.03 -27.25
N ARG A 184 17.26 -4.19 -26.69
CA ARG A 184 17.92 -3.15 -25.89
C ARG A 184 18.23 -1.91 -26.73
N ASP A 185 18.83 -2.09 -27.91
CA ASP A 185 19.19 -1.00 -28.81
C ASP A 185 17.95 -0.25 -29.31
N LEU A 186 16.90 -0.99 -29.68
CA LEU A 186 15.63 -0.40 -30.11
C LEU A 186 14.98 0.42 -28.99
N ARG A 187 15.08 -0.02 -27.73
CA ARG A 187 14.64 0.75 -26.56
C ARG A 187 15.42 2.05 -26.38
N ILE A 188 16.75 1.99 -26.50
CA ILE A 188 17.62 3.18 -26.40
C ILE A 188 17.27 4.21 -27.48
N LEU A 189 17.00 3.77 -28.71
CA LEU A 189 16.62 4.65 -29.81
C LEU A 189 15.21 5.22 -29.67
N CYS A 190 14.23 4.40 -29.27
CA CYS A 190 12.82 4.80 -29.23
C CYS A 190 12.48 5.65 -27.99
N ALA A 191 13.05 5.36 -26.82
CA ALA A 191 12.65 5.98 -25.56
C ALA A 191 12.74 7.52 -25.55
N PRO A 192 13.83 8.16 -26.06
CA PRO A 192 13.91 9.63 -26.12
C PRO A 192 12.81 10.24 -26.99
N ARG A 193 12.46 9.60 -28.12
CA ARG A 193 11.43 10.08 -29.06
C ARG A 193 10.02 9.90 -28.50
N ILE A 194 9.75 8.76 -27.87
CA ILE A 194 8.48 8.54 -27.17
C ILE A 194 8.31 9.59 -26.06
N ARG A 195 9.35 9.85 -25.26
CA ARG A 195 9.32 10.92 -24.24
C ARG A 195 9.02 12.27 -24.88
N GLU A 196 9.75 12.65 -25.92
CA GLU A 196 9.57 13.93 -26.62
C GLU A 196 8.09 14.15 -27.04
N HIS A 197 7.47 13.16 -27.67
CA HIS A 197 6.11 13.29 -28.20
C HIS A 197 4.99 13.07 -27.16
N MET A 198 5.23 12.24 -26.14
CA MET A 198 4.20 11.86 -25.16
C MET A 198 4.20 12.73 -23.90
N SER A 199 5.28 13.48 -23.63
CA SER A 199 5.43 14.25 -22.39
C SER A 199 4.29 15.23 -22.15
N SER A 200 3.84 15.97 -23.18
CA SER A 200 2.75 16.94 -23.03
C SER A 200 1.42 16.25 -22.72
N THR A 201 1.14 15.13 -23.41
CA THR A 201 -0.08 14.33 -23.21
C THR A 201 -0.11 13.70 -21.83
N ILE A 202 0.97 13.02 -21.40
CA ILE A 202 1.05 12.40 -20.07
C ILE A 202 0.96 13.47 -18.98
N SER A 203 1.61 14.62 -19.16
CA SER A 203 1.48 15.75 -18.24
C SER A 203 0.03 16.25 -18.13
N SER A 204 -0.73 16.25 -19.23
CA SER A 204 -2.16 16.56 -19.20
C SER A 204 -2.96 15.51 -18.45
N ILE A 205 -2.63 14.22 -18.59
CA ILE A 205 -3.29 13.13 -17.85
C ILE A 205 -3.10 13.32 -16.34
N CYS A 206 -1.87 13.57 -15.89
CA CYS A 206 -1.59 13.83 -14.48
C CYS A 206 -2.35 15.06 -13.96
N LYS A 207 -2.38 16.16 -14.73
CA LYS A 207 -3.12 17.39 -14.37
C LYS A 207 -4.63 17.15 -14.26
N ASP A 208 -5.23 16.46 -15.22
CA ASP A 208 -6.66 16.14 -15.21
C ASP A 208 -7.02 15.27 -13.99
N LEU A 209 -6.15 14.33 -13.64
CA LEU A 209 -6.34 13.45 -12.49
C LEU A 209 -6.30 14.23 -11.17
N GLU A 210 -5.33 15.14 -11.03
CA GLU A 210 -5.20 16.02 -9.86
C GLU A 210 -6.39 16.94 -9.68
N GLN A 211 -6.82 17.61 -10.76
CA GLN A 211 -7.99 18.49 -10.72
C GLN A 211 -9.26 17.71 -10.34
N ALA A 212 -9.43 16.50 -10.87
CA ALA A 212 -10.55 15.65 -10.52
C ALA A 212 -10.49 15.21 -9.04
N ALA A 213 -9.30 14.98 -8.49
CA ALA A 213 -9.12 14.63 -7.08
C ALA A 213 -9.40 15.82 -6.16
N ASP A 214 -8.95 17.02 -6.51
CA ASP A 214 -9.22 18.25 -5.76
C ASP A 214 -10.73 18.58 -5.75
N ALA A 215 -11.40 18.41 -6.89
CA ALA A 215 -12.85 18.54 -6.98
C ALA A 215 -13.55 17.50 -6.10
N GLY A 216 -13.06 16.26 -6.10
CA GLY A 216 -13.55 15.20 -5.21
C GLY A 216 -13.38 15.53 -3.72
N ALA A 217 -12.24 16.10 -3.33
CA ALA A 217 -12.01 16.56 -1.97
C ALA A 217 -13.00 17.64 -1.53
N ALA A 218 -13.26 18.62 -2.42
CA ALA A 218 -14.24 19.67 -2.17
C ALA A 218 -15.67 19.12 -2.05
N ASP A 219 -16.03 18.14 -2.87
CA ASP A 219 -17.32 17.46 -2.79
C ASP A 219 -17.51 16.74 -1.45
N ILE A 220 -16.45 16.09 -0.92
CA ILE A 220 -16.49 15.44 0.38
C ILE A 220 -16.60 16.45 1.52
N ALA A 221 -15.79 17.52 1.51
CA ALA A 221 -15.87 18.55 2.53
C ALA A 221 -17.27 19.21 2.58
N ARG A 222 -17.89 19.42 1.41
CA ARG A 222 -19.28 19.87 1.33
C ARG A 222 -20.22 18.84 1.94
N LEU A 223 -20.12 17.57 1.55
CA LEU A 223 -20.96 16.50 2.08
C LEU A 223 -20.84 16.35 3.60
N GLU A 224 -19.65 16.50 4.16
CA GLU A 224 -19.39 16.44 5.60
C GLU A 224 -20.05 17.59 6.37
N SER A 225 -20.17 18.77 5.75
CA SER A 225 -20.85 19.94 6.34
C SER A 225 -22.37 19.95 6.17
N GLU A 226 -22.88 19.38 5.07
CA GLU A 226 -24.32 19.30 4.79
C GLU A 226 -25.00 18.13 5.51
N THR A 227 -24.29 17.03 5.74
CA THR A 227 -24.85 15.86 6.42
C THR A 227 -25.08 16.21 7.89
N THR A 228 -26.33 16.12 8.36
CA THR A 228 -26.69 16.24 9.78
C THR A 228 -26.87 14.85 10.40
N ASP A 229 -26.87 14.77 11.73
CA ASP A 229 -27.03 13.49 12.44
C ASP A 229 -28.46 12.91 12.35
N GLU A 230 -29.40 13.59 11.69
CA GLU A 230 -30.83 13.29 11.72
C GLU A 230 -31.26 12.17 10.75
N VAL A 231 -30.48 11.87 9.70
CA VAL A 231 -30.79 10.78 8.74
C VAL A 231 -29.53 9.94 8.48
N ARG A 232 -29.42 8.81 9.16
CA ARG A 232 -28.35 7.82 8.94
C ARG A 232 -28.90 6.67 8.10
N PRO A 233 -28.46 6.47 6.86
CA PRO A 233 -28.80 5.26 6.15
C PRO A 233 -28.11 4.10 6.86
N GLU A 234 -28.88 3.04 7.07
CA GLU A 234 -28.50 1.95 7.96
C GLU A 234 -27.46 1.04 7.29
N VAL A 235 -26.38 0.73 8.02
CA VAL A 235 -25.44 -0.31 7.64
C VAL A 235 -26.06 -1.65 7.99
N ASN A 236 -26.44 -2.42 6.96
CA ASN A 236 -26.99 -3.75 7.13
C ASN A 236 -25.85 -4.73 7.42
N VAL A 237 -25.90 -5.39 8.58
CA VAL A 237 -24.91 -6.39 8.98
C VAL A 237 -25.58 -7.75 9.13
N SER A 238 -25.01 -8.76 8.50
CA SER A 238 -25.44 -10.16 8.66
C SER A 238 -24.25 -11.06 8.95
N TYR A 239 -24.45 -12.09 9.79
CA TYR A 239 -23.42 -13.09 10.09
C TYR A 239 -23.64 -14.33 9.24
N GLN A 240 -22.61 -14.74 8.50
CA GLN A 240 -22.62 -15.94 7.67
C GLN A 240 -21.97 -17.10 8.44
N THR A 241 -22.79 -17.89 9.14
CA THR A 241 -22.31 -18.99 10.00
C THR A 241 -21.40 -19.98 9.27
N ARG A 242 -21.72 -20.32 8.01
CA ARG A 242 -20.91 -21.26 7.21
C ARG A 242 -19.48 -20.76 6.94
N ARG A 243 -19.30 -19.44 6.83
CA ARG A 243 -18.00 -18.79 6.56
C ARG A 243 -17.31 -18.27 7.81
N GLY A 244 -18.03 -18.23 8.95
CA GLY A 244 -17.52 -17.62 10.16
C GLY A 244 -17.18 -16.13 9.99
N ALA A 245 -17.95 -15.41 9.16
CA ALA A 245 -17.67 -14.05 8.73
C ALA A 245 -18.90 -13.14 8.81
N PHE A 246 -18.66 -11.84 8.95
CA PHE A 246 -19.67 -10.79 8.88
C PHE A 246 -19.72 -10.18 7.48
N LEU A 247 -20.92 -10.00 6.96
CA LEU A 247 -21.22 -9.27 5.75
C LEU A 247 -21.80 -7.91 6.11
N PHE A 248 -21.16 -6.86 5.63
CA PHE A 248 -21.62 -5.48 5.76
C PHE A 248 -22.11 -4.99 4.40
N ALA A 249 -23.27 -4.35 4.36
CA ALA A 249 -23.83 -3.78 3.14
C ALA A 249 -24.52 -2.45 3.42
N MET A 250 -24.34 -1.49 2.51
CA MET A 250 -25.11 -0.27 2.47
C MET A 250 -25.66 -0.11 1.06
N THR A 251 -26.99 -0.22 0.92
CA THR A 251 -27.68 -0.04 -0.36
C THR A 251 -28.10 1.41 -0.51
N GLY A 252 -27.84 2.00 -1.68
CA GLY A 252 -28.29 3.36 -1.98
C GLY A 252 -29.82 3.44 -1.91
N GLY A 253 -30.37 4.18 -0.94
CA GLY A 253 -31.80 4.32 -0.76
C GLY A 253 -32.50 4.79 -2.04
N LYS A 254 -33.35 3.94 -2.61
CA LYS A 254 -34.52 4.39 -3.38
C LYS A 254 -35.71 4.28 -2.44
N GLY A 255 -36.50 5.37 -2.41
CA GLY A 255 -37.66 5.52 -1.53
C GLY A 255 -38.63 4.33 -1.58
N GLY A 256 -39.41 4.23 -0.49
CA GLY A 256 -40.33 3.16 -0.18
C GLY A 256 -40.97 2.46 -1.38
N GLY A 257 -40.69 1.17 -1.47
CA GLY A 257 -41.53 0.18 -2.12
C GLY A 257 -41.83 -0.88 -1.08
N GLU A 258 -43.10 -1.14 -0.85
CA GLU A 258 -43.66 -1.98 0.19
C GLU A 258 -42.99 -3.35 0.30
N SER A 259 -42.90 -3.81 1.54
CA SER A 259 -42.65 -5.20 1.91
C SER A 259 -43.70 -6.09 1.26
N ASP A 260 -43.28 -6.96 0.35
CA ASP A 260 -44.02 -8.19 0.08
C ASP A 260 -43.16 -9.39 0.49
N SER A 261 -43.60 -9.99 1.59
CA SER A 261 -43.27 -11.34 2.00
C SER A 261 -43.58 -12.31 0.87
N ASN A 262 -42.56 -13.00 0.35
CA ASN A 262 -42.70 -14.42 0.07
C ASN A 262 -41.34 -15.10 0.01
N ALA A 263 -41.17 -16.02 0.94
CA ALA A 263 -40.16 -17.06 0.89
C ALA A 263 -40.47 -17.99 -0.29
N THR A 264 -39.48 -18.24 -1.13
CA THR A 264 -39.33 -19.53 -1.79
C THR A 264 -37.85 -19.91 -1.78
N ASP A 265 -37.62 -20.95 -0.99
CA ASP A 265 -36.48 -21.84 -0.89
C ASP A 265 -36.04 -22.31 -2.28
N GLU A 266 -34.80 -22.01 -2.69
CA GLU A 266 -34.07 -22.82 -3.67
C GLU A 266 -32.56 -22.55 -3.52
N SER A 267 -31.89 -23.53 -2.91
CA SER A 267 -30.43 -23.61 -2.81
C SER A 267 -29.84 -24.09 -4.15
N PRO A 268 -28.74 -23.52 -4.66
CA PRO A 268 -27.88 -24.26 -5.58
C PRO A 268 -26.93 -25.14 -4.76
N SER A 269 -26.99 -26.44 -5.07
CA SER A 269 -26.16 -27.50 -4.52
C SER A 269 -24.67 -27.24 -4.70
N ALA A 270 -23.92 -27.58 -3.66
CA ALA A 270 -22.50 -27.84 -3.75
C ALA A 270 -22.27 -29.13 -4.54
N ASP A 271 -21.31 -29.09 -5.47
CA ASP A 271 -20.44 -30.24 -5.69
C ASP A 271 -18.99 -29.75 -5.60
N GLU A 272 -18.28 -30.41 -4.70
CA GLU A 272 -16.90 -30.20 -4.34
C GLU A 272 -15.97 -30.87 -5.36
N THR A 273 -14.84 -30.25 -5.64
CA THR A 273 -13.52 -30.89 -5.45
C THR A 273 -12.43 -29.84 -5.62
N CYS A 274 -11.96 -29.34 -4.47
CA CYS A 274 -10.73 -28.57 -4.39
C CYS A 274 -9.60 -29.57 -4.07
N THR A 275 -8.90 -30.03 -5.10
CA THR A 275 -7.61 -30.71 -4.96
C THR A 275 -6.54 -29.82 -5.55
N GLY A 276 -5.56 -29.48 -4.72
CA GLY A 276 -4.46 -28.59 -5.08
C GLY A 276 -3.57 -29.15 -6.20
N GLY A 277 -2.93 -28.22 -6.89
CA GLY A 277 -1.87 -28.47 -7.84
C GLY A 277 -1.33 -27.14 -8.36
N CYS A 278 -0.09 -26.81 -7.99
CA CYS A 278 0.70 -25.82 -8.70
C CYS A 278 0.89 -26.29 -10.15
N ALA A 279 0.56 -25.46 -11.13
CA ALA A 279 1.15 -25.47 -12.45
C ALA A 279 0.80 -24.17 -13.19
N GLU A 280 1.75 -23.77 -14.01
CA GLU A 280 1.76 -22.64 -14.93
C GLU A 280 0.75 -22.85 -16.09
N GLU A 281 0.65 -21.83 -16.95
CA GLU A 281 0.00 -21.86 -18.28
C GLU A 281 -1.54 -21.80 -18.26
N GLU A 282 -2.27 -21.16 -19.18
CA GLU A 282 -1.98 -20.55 -20.47
C GLU A 282 -3.14 -19.59 -20.83
N GLU A 283 -2.83 -18.52 -21.54
CA GLU A 283 -3.78 -17.53 -22.05
C GLU A 283 -4.32 -18.00 -23.42
N GLU A 284 -5.55 -18.51 -23.47
CA GLU A 284 -6.12 -19.04 -24.71
C GLU A 284 -6.89 -17.97 -25.51
N LEU A 285 -6.19 -17.54 -26.57
CA LEU A 285 -6.62 -17.03 -27.87
C LEU A 285 -8.09 -17.26 -28.29
N LEU A 286 -8.73 -16.20 -28.78
CA LEU A 286 -9.88 -16.29 -29.70
C LEU A 286 -9.51 -15.64 -31.04
N GLU A 287 -8.93 -16.44 -31.93
CA GLU A 287 -8.80 -16.13 -33.34
C GLU A 287 -10.11 -16.40 -34.09
N GLN A 288 -10.45 -15.47 -34.97
CA GLN A 288 -11.55 -15.54 -35.91
C GLN A 288 -11.22 -16.47 -37.07
N ARG A 289 -12.22 -17.21 -37.58
CA ARG A 289 -12.23 -17.68 -38.98
C ARG A 289 -13.53 -17.31 -39.69
N PRO A 290 -13.47 -16.85 -40.96
CA PRO A 290 -14.62 -16.38 -41.73
C PRO A 290 -15.22 -17.50 -42.59
N GLY A 291 -16.53 -17.44 -42.88
CA GLY A 291 -17.12 -18.25 -43.95
C GLY A 291 -18.64 -18.47 -43.91
N ALA A 292 -19.35 -17.65 -44.70
CA ALA A 292 -20.60 -17.96 -45.43
C ALA A 292 -21.88 -18.39 -44.66
N SER A 293 -22.92 -17.54 -44.70
CA SER A 293 -23.90 -17.55 -45.80
C SER A 293 -25.14 -16.70 -45.44
N ARG A 294 -25.52 -15.83 -46.38
CA ARG A 294 -26.75 -15.02 -46.38
C ARG A 294 -27.99 -15.92 -46.31
N ARG A 295 -28.95 -15.55 -45.45
CA ARG A 295 -30.39 -15.51 -45.81
C ARG A 295 -31.12 -14.46 -44.97
N ASN A 296 -31.65 -13.47 -45.69
CA ASN A 296 -32.62 -12.50 -45.21
C ASN A 296 -33.97 -13.20 -44.97
N THR A 297 -34.53 -13.02 -43.78
CA THR A 297 -35.97 -12.85 -43.58
C THR A 297 -36.13 -11.87 -42.43
N GLY A 298 -36.69 -10.69 -42.72
CA GLY A 298 -37.04 -9.71 -41.71
C GLY A 298 -38.26 -10.15 -40.93
N ASP A 299 -38.26 -9.87 -39.63
CA ASP A 299 -39.49 -9.50 -38.95
C ASP A 299 -39.18 -8.53 -37.81
N SER A 300 -40.11 -7.60 -37.65
CA SER A 300 -40.01 -6.37 -36.89
C SER A 300 -40.30 -6.66 -35.42
N GLY A 301 -39.33 -6.42 -34.56
CA GLY A 301 -39.51 -6.43 -33.11
C GLY A 301 -38.58 -5.43 -32.46
N ALA A 302 -39.11 -4.24 -32.15
CA ALA A 302 -38.39 -3.15 -31.51
C ALA A 302 -37.95 -3.52 -30.08
N ASN A 303 -36.87 -4.29 -29.96
CA ASN A 303 -36.18 -4.49 -28.69
C ASN A 303 -35.17 -3.34 -28.52
N ARG A 304 -35.63 -2.25 -27.88
CA ARG A 304 -34.75 -1.29 -27.20
C ARG A 304 -33.88 -2.10 -26.25
N ARG A 305 -32.68 -2.48 -26.70
CA ARG A 305 -31.60 -2.95 -25.82
C ARG A 305 -31.38 -1.85 -24.80
N ARG A 306 -31.90 -2.06 -23.58
CA ARG A 306 -31.51 -1.31 -22.40
C ARG A 306 -29.99 -1.36 -22.37
N ARG A 307 -29.36 -0.18 -22.46
CA ARG A 307 -27.96 0.01 -22.04
C ARG A 307 -27.80 -0.68 -20.68
N PRO A 308 -26.71 -1.40 -20.40
CA PRO A 308 -26.46 -1.87 -19.05
C PRO A 308 -26.35 -0.62 -18.17
N GLN A 309 -27.43 -0.34 -17.46
CA GLN A 309 -27.51 0.69 -16.46
C GLN A 309 -26.62 0.17 -15.33
N GLN A 310 -25.41 0.70 -15.23
CA GLN A 310 -24.45 0.41 -14.16
C GLN A 310 -25.18 0.37 -12.82
N SER A 311 -25.05 -0.74 -12.10
CA SER A 311 -25.56 -0.86 -10.74
C SER A 311 -24.97 0.26 -9.88
N SER A 312 -25.89 1.01 -9.30
CA SER A 312 -25.70 2.13 -8.40
C SER A 312 -25.14 1.69 -7.05
N GLY A 313 -24.17 2.43 -6.51
CA GLY A 313 -24.10 2.77 -5.07
C GLY A 313 -23.75 1.70 -4.02
N ASP A 314 -23.82 0.40 -4.32
CA ASP A 314 -23.75 -0.61 -3.26
C ASP A 314 -22.30 -0.87 -2.81
N ALA A 315 -22.06 -0.68 -1.51
CA ALA A 315 -20.79 -0.99 -0.86
C ALA A 315 -21.00 -2.22 0.03
N VAL A 316 -20.32 -3.31 -0.32
CA VAL A 316 -20.45 -4.61 0.34
C VAL A 316 -19.07 -5.12 0.74
N PHE A 317 -18.91 -5.51 1.99
CA PHE A 317 -17.66 -6.00 2.54
C PHE A 317 -17.86 -7.26 3.37
N ILE A 318 -16.85 -8.13 3.34
CA ILE A 318 -16.80 -9.33 4.18
C ILE A 318 -15.59 -9.21 5.09
N ILE A 319 -15.77 -9.52 6.36
CA ILE A 319 -14.69 -9.58 7.35
C ILE A 319 -14.85 -10.83 8.20
N SER A 320 -13.75 -11.56 8.44
CA SER A 320 -13.78 -12.73 9.32
C SER A 320 -14.19 -12.34 10.75
N SER A 321 -14.84 -13.27 11.46
CA SER A 321 -15.24 -13.06 12.86
C SER A 321 -14.05 -12.73 13.76
N VAL A 322 -12.89 -13.32 13.51
CA VAL A 322 -11.64 -13.06 14.25
C VAL A 322 -11.16 -11.62 14.05
N SER A 323 -11.14 -11.13 12.81
CA SER A 323 -10.74 -9.76 12.51
C SER A 323 -11.75 -8.75 13.05
N PHE A 324 -13.06 -9.04 12.92
CA PHE A 324 -14.11 -8.20 13.51
C PHE A 324 -13.97 -8.11 15.03
N GLU A 325 -13.77 -9.23 15.73
CA GLU A 325 -13.66 -9.23 17.19
C GLU A 325 -12.44 -8.43 17.68
N ARG A 326 -11.33 -8.43 16.93
CA ARG A 326 -10.17 -7.58 17.21
C ARG A 326 -10.54 -6.09 17.13
N LEU A 327 -11.24 -5.68 16.08
CA LEU A 327 -11.70 -4.30 15.90
C LEU A 327 -12.71 -3.90 16.98
N ALA A 328 -13.70 -4.75 17.25
CA ALA A 328 -14.72 -4.52 18.27
C ALA A 328 -14.09 -4.41 19.67
N LYS A 329 -13.07 -5.21 19.97
CA LYS A 329 -12.30 -5.10 21.22
C LYS A 329 -11.59 -3.76 21.33
N ALA A 330 -10.95 -3.28 20.26
CA ALA A 330 -10.29 -1.98 20.24
C ALA A 330 -11.29 -0.84 20.48
N LEU A 331 -12.46 -0.87 19.81
CA LEU A 331 -13.53 0.10 20.00
C LEU A 331 -14.06 0.12 21.45
N ARG A 332 -14.28 -1.06 22.06
CA ARG A 332 -14.71 -1.14 23.47
C ARG A 332 -13.66 -0.57 24.42
N GLN A 333 -12.38 -0.77 24.14
CA GLN A 333 -11.29 -0.18 24.94
C GLN A 333 -11.28 1.35 24.79
N THR A 334 -11.40 1.86 23.57
CA THR A 334 -11.51 3.29 23.30
C THR A 334 -12.71 3.90 24.02
N ALA A 335 -13.89 3.31 23.89
CA ALA A 335 -15.12 3.79 24.52
C ALA A 335 -14.98 3.87 26.05
N LYS A 336 -14.33 2.87 26.67
CA LYS A 336 -14.03 2.89 28.11
C LYS A 336 -13.14 4.08 28.47
N VAL A 337 -12.01 4.27 27.78
CA VAL A 337 -11.07 5.35 28.08
C VAL A 337 -11.72 6.72 27.88
N LEU A 338 -12.54 6.88 26.84
CA LEU A 338 -13.23 8.15 26.56
C LEU A 338 -14.36 8.43 27.55
N LYS A 339 -15.09 7.41 28.00
CA LYS A 339 -16.09 7.58 29.06
C LYS A 339 -15.43 8.05 30.36
N ASP A 340 -14.30 7.44 30.73
CA ASP A 340 -13.54 7.85 31.91
C ASP A 340 -13.02 9.30 31.72
N ALA A 341 -12.42 9.61 30.57
CA ALA A 341 -11.88 10.95 30.28
C ALA A 341 -12.98 12.03 30.24
N ALA A 342 -14.15 11.73 29.68
CA ALA A 342 -15.29 12.64 29.59
C ALA A 342 -16.00 12.88 30.94
N SER A 343 -15.71 12.06 31.96
CA SER A 343 -16.27 12.23 33.31
C SER A 343 -15.57 13.31 34.13
N HIS A 344 -14.43 13.82 33.66
CA HIS A 344 -13.71 14.90 34.31
C HIS A 344 -14.24 16.27 33.85
N ASP A 345 -14.31 17.24 34.79
CA ASP A 345 -14.84 18.59 34.53
C ASP A 345 -14.03 19.38 33.49
N ASP A 346 -12.78 19.01 33.24
CA ASP A 346 -11.87 19.62 32.27
C ASP A 346 -11.82 18.89 30.92
N ALA A 347 -12.72 17.93 30.68
CA ALA A 347 -12.78 17.18 29.44
C ALA A 347 -12.97 18.11 28.23
N SER A 348 -12.19 17.91 27.17
CA SER A 348 -12.36 18.69 25.95
C SER A 348 -13.70 18.36 25.28
N ILE A 349 -14.28 19.34 24.58
CA ILE A 349 -15.52 19.18 23.81
C ILE A 349 -15.41 18.00 22.82
N GLY A 350 -14.24 17.83 22.20
CA GLY A 350 -13.98 16.71 21.28
C GLY A 350 -14.06 15.35 21.96
N ILE A 351 -13.50 15.20 23.16
CA ILE A 351 -13.57 13.95 23.94
C ILE A 351 -15.00 13.65 24.35
N ALA A 352 -15.75 14.63 24.84
CA ALA A 352 -17.16 14.46 25.19
C ALA A 352 -18.01 14.03 23.98
N LYS A 353 -17.78 14.66 22.82
CA LYS A 353 -18.45 14.34 21.55
C LYS A 353 -18.11 12.91 21.08
N ALA A 354 -16.84 12.51 21.13
CA ALA A 354 -16.40 11.16 20.77
C ALA A 354 -16.99 10.09 21.71
N ALA A 355 -17.04 10.37 23.02
CA ALA A 355 -17.62 9.48 24.00
C ALA A 355 -19.13 9.28 23.77
N ALA A 356 -19.86 10.37 23.46
CA ALA A 356 -21.28 10.30 23.11
C ALA A 356 -21.51 9.47 21.85
N PHE A 357 -20.72 9.70 20.79
CA PHE A 357 -20.81 8.96 19.53
C PHE A 357 -20.57 7.45 19.73
N LEU A 358 -19.52 7.05 20.46
CA LEU A 358 -19.28 5.63 20.75
C LEU A 358 -20.30 4.99 21.71
N GLY A 359 -21.09 5.81 22.40
CA GLY A 359 -22.22 5.35 23.21
C GLY A 359 -23.42 4.91 22.38
N GLU A 360 -23.48 5.27 21.10
CA GLU A 360 -24.60 4.93 20.23
C GLU A 360 -24.58 3.43 19.83
N PRO A 361 -25.74 2.75 19.74
CA PRO A 361 -25.80 1.32 19.45
C PRO A 361 -25.20 0.90 18.10
N THR A 362 -25.25 1.77 17.09
CA THR A 362 -24.78 1.47 15.73
C THR A 362 -23.30 1.80 15.51
N SER A 363 -22.68 2.58 16.41
CA SER A 363 -21.35 3.18 16.23
C SER A 363 -20.27 2.16 15.88
N THR A 364 -20.32 0.96 16.47
CA THR A 364 -19.37 -0.11 16.17
C THR A 364 -19.49 -0.59 14.72
N TRP A 365 -20.72 -0.78 14.23
CA TRP A 365 -20.97 -1.22 12.86
C TRP A 365 -20.61 -0.14 11.86
N ASP A 366 -20.99 1.11 12.16
CA ASP A 366 -20.71 2.27 11.34
C ASP A 366 -19.19 2.48 11.18
N LEU A 367 -18.44 2.43 12.29
CA LEU A 367 -16.98 2.61 12.27
C LEU A 367 -16.25 1.49 11.53
N VAL A 368 -16.65 0.23 11.72
CA VAL A 368 -16.06 -0.91 10.99
C VAL A 368 -16.37 -0.80 9.50
N PHE A 369 -17.59 -0.42 9.13
CA PHE A 369 -17.94 -0.20 7.74
C PHE A 369 -17.15 0.95 7.11
N CYS A 370 -17.03 2.08 7.82
CA CYS A 370 -16.22 3.21 7.40
C CYS A 370 -14.76 2.80 7.17
N LEU A 371 -14.19 2.02 8.09
CA LEU A 371 -12.83 1.49 7.99
C LEU A 371 -12.66 0.64 6.72
N LEU A 372 -13.59 -0.29 6.48
CA LEU A 372 -13.55 -1.16 5.30
C LEU A 372 -13.68 -0.36 4.00
N CYS A 373 -14.60 0.61 3.94
CA CYS A 373 -14.73 1.53 2.80
C CYS A 373 -13.42 2.29 2.52
N ARG A 374 -12.81 2.86 3.56
CA ARG A 374 -11.60 3.69 3.45
C ARG A 374 -10.41 2.90 2.94
N TYR A 375 -10.13 1.76 3.56
CA TYR A 375 -9.01 0.90 3.16
C TYR A 375 -9.27 0.22 1.81
N ASP A 376 -10.52 -0.12 1.46
CA ASP A 376 -10.85 -0.60 0.12
C ASP A 376 -10.64 0.47 -0.96
N ALA A 377 -11.03 1.71 -0.69
CA ALA A 377 -10.81 2.83 -1.61
C ALA A 377 -9.31 3.04 -1.88
N MET A 378 -8.48 3.02 -0.83
CA MET A 378 -7.02 3.14 -0.93
C MET A 378 -6.41 1.98 -1.73
N CYS A 379 -6.74 0.73 -1.42
CA CYS A 379 -6.15 -0.44 -2.08
C CYS A 379 -6.68 -0.64 -3.51
N GLY A 380 -7.94 -0.27 -3.79
CA GLY A 380 -8.60 -0.46 -5.08
C GLY A 380 -9.31 -1.81 -5.18
N PRO A 381 -10.38 -1.94 -5.99
CA PRO A 381 -11.32 -3.06 -5.91
C PRO A 381 -10.77 -4.38 -6.50
N GLY A 382 -9.62 -4.37 -7.18
CA GLY A 382 -9.05 -5.60 -7.73
C GLY A 382 -8.60 -6.59 -6.64
N PRO A 383 -8.72 -7.91 -6.88
CA PRO A 383 -8.43 -8.93 -5.86
C PRO A 383 -6.96 -8.92 -5.40
N LYS A 384 -6.04 -8.46 -6.25
CA LYS A 384 -4.60 -8.32 -5.96
C LYS A 384 -4.17 -6.85 -5.84
N GLU A 385 -5.09 -5.91 -6.05
CA GLU A 385 -4.79 -4.47 -6.06
C GLU A 385 -4.55 -3.98 -4.64
N GLY A 386 -3.43 -3.30 -4.44
CA GLY A 386 -2.96 -2.88 -3.12
C GLY A 386 -2.20 -3.94 -2.33
N GLY A 387 -2.05 -5.16 -2.88
CA GLY A 387 -1.31 -6.26 -2.24
C GLY A 387 0.19 -6.02 -2.15
N GLY A 388 0.71 -5.07 -2.93
CA GLY A 388 2.11 -4.67 -2.93
C GLY A 388 2.46 -3.47 -2.04
N PHE A 389 1.52 -2.87 -1.30
CA PHE A 389 1.83 -1.64 -0.54
C PHE A 389 2.58 -1.85 0.74
N HIS A 390 2.02 -2.69 1.59
CA HIS A 390 2.46 -2.80 2.96
C HIS A 390 2.02 -4.16 3.49
N SER A 391 2.85 -4.75 4.33
CA SER A 391 2.56 -6.02 4.98
C SER A 391 3.25 -6.00 6.32
N ALA A 392 2.57 -6.47 7.37
CA ALA A 392 3.09 -6.39 8.72
C ALA A 392 4.13 -7.50 8.97
N VAL A 393 5.09 -7.25 9.86
CA VAL A 393 5.94 -8.32 10.36
C VAL A 393 5.13 -9.30 11.23
N PRO A 394 5.52 -10.57 11.33
CA PRO A 394 4.84 -11.55 12.18
C PRO A 394 4.77 -11.13 13.65
N TYR A 395 3.75 -11.61 14.39
CA TYR A 395 3.63 -11.32 15.82
C TYR A 395 4.81 -11.80 16.66
N SER A 396 5.47 -12.89 16.23
CA SER A 396 6.70 -13.38 16.85
C SER A 396 7.82 -12.34 16.84
N VAL A 397 7.89 -11.50 15.79
CA VAL A 397 8.86 -10.40 15.70
C VAL A 397 8.58 -9.35 16.77
N PHE A 398 7.32 -8.91 16.90
CA PHE A 398 6.92 -7.98 17.96
C PHE A 398 7.16 -8.54 19.36
N ASP A 399 6.94 -9.83 19.56
CA ASP A 399 7.17 -10.50 20.84
C ASP A 399 8.67 -10.53 21.17
N ALA A 400 9.53 -10.85 20.19
CA ALA A 400 10.98 -10.80 20.34
C ALA A 400 11.51 -9.39 20.62
N ILE A 401 10.98 -8.36 19.94
CA ILE A 401 11.31 -6.96 20.24
C ILE A 401 10.87 -6.63 21.67
N SER A 402 9.66 -7.03 22.07
CA SER A 402 9.14 -6.76 23.42
C SER A 402 10.03 -7.36 24.52
N GLU A 403 10.61 -8.54 24.28
CA GLU A 403 11.50 -9.22 25.22
C GLU A 403 12.82 -8.46 25.42
N VAL A 404 13.39 -7.89 24.35
CA VAL A 404 14.73 -7.27 24.38
C VAL A 404 14.70 -5.76 24.63
N ALA A 405 13.58 -5.12 24.31
CA ALA A 405 13.46 -3.68 24.16
C ALA A 405 12.18 -3.09 24.77
N GLY A 406 11.34 -3.93 25.38
CA GLY A 406 10.03 -3.54 25.89
C GLY A 406 9.02 -3.27 24.76
N VAL A 407 7.77 -3.04 25.18
CA VAL A 407 6.68 -2.73 24.24
C VAL A 407 6.85 -1.32 23.69
N GLY A 408 6.59 -1.15 22.39
CA GLY A 408 6.82 0.09 21.68
C GLY A 408 5.64 0.59 20.85
N VAL A 409 6.00 1.36 19.83
CA VAL A 409 5.09 1.89 18.81
C VAL A 409 5.38 1.19 17.47
N GLU A 410 4.33 0.69 16.83
CA GLU A 410 4.34 0.24 15.43
C GLU A 410 4.11 1.48 14.54
N SER A 411 5.14 1.92 13.82
CA SER A 411 5.14 3.23 13.14
C SER A 411 4.28 3.25 11.87
N PHE A 412 4.03 2.10 11.26
CA PHE A 412 3.20 1.99 10.06
C PHE A 412 2.28 0.79 10.19
N ALA A 413 1.00 1.03 10.45
CA ALA A 413 0.00 -0.02 10.60
C ALA A 413 -1.37 0.43 10.12
N SER A 414 -2.34 -0.45 10.35
CA SER A 414 -3.76 -0.17 10.26
C SER A 414 -4.49 -0.87 11.42
N PRO A 415 -5.72 -0.46 11.77
CA PRO A 415 -6.55 -1.23 12.70
C PRO A 415 -6.72 -2.70 12.31
N LEU A 416 -6.60 -3.01 11.01
CA LEU A 416 -6.76 -4.34 10.44
C LEU A 416 -5.53 -5.24 10.68
N LEU A 417 -4.33 -4.66 10.67
CA LEU A 417 -3.07 -5.42 10.67
C LEU A 417 -2.18 -5.19 11.89
N THR A 418 -2.46 -4.17 12.70
CA THR A 418 -1.63 -3.86 13.87
C THR A 418 -1.44 -5.05 14.79
N ARG A 419 -0.27 -5.13 15.42
CA ARG A 419 0.01 -6.09 16.51
C ARG A 419 -1.02 -5.99 17.64
N GLY A 420 -1.50 -4.79 17.93
CA GLY A 420 -2.43 -4.48 19.00
C GLY A 420 -1.95 -4.86 20.40
N GLY A 421 -2.88 -4.94 21.35
CA GLY A 421 -2.58 -5.30 22.73
C GLY A 421 -1.86 -4.17 23.48
N LYS A 422 -0.62 -4.43 23.92
CA LYS A 422 0.18 -3.41 24.63
C LYS A 422 0.87 -2.45 23.67
N TRP A 423 1.09 -2.86 22.41
CA TRP A 423 1.71 -2.02 21.39
C TRP A 423 0.76 -0.89 21.01
N LYS A 424 1.32 0.31 20.85
CA LYS A 424 0.62 1.42 20.18
C LYS A 424 0.97 1.42 18.72
N TYR A 425 0.18 2.06 17.89
CA TYR A 425 0.44 2.09 16.46
C TYR A 425 0.08 3.44 15.86
N CYS A 426 0.79 3.80 14.80
CA CYS A 426 0.45 4.90 13.91
C CYS A 426 -0.19 4.32 12.64
N SER A 427 -1.03 5.10 11.96
CA SER A 427 -1.69 4.70 10.72
C SER A 427 -1.96 5.88 9.81
N CYS A 428 -2.30 5.61 8.55
CA CYS A 428 -2.48 6.66 7.54
C CYS A 428 -3.74 7.50 7.77
N PHE A 429 -4.82 6.93 8.30
CA PHE A 429 -6.12 7.60 8.45
C PHE A 429 -6.41 7.97 9.91
N GLY A 430 -5.67 8.94 10.45
CA GLY A 430 -5.80 9.35 11.85
C GLY A 430 -7.20 9.86 12.24
N ASP A 431 -7.96 10.39 11.29
CA ASP A 431 -9.34 10.85 11.48
C ASP A 431 -10.30 9.71 11.87
N LEU A 432 -10.07 8.50 11.35
CA LEU A 432 -10.93 7.34 11.52
C LEU A 432 -10.28 6.27 12.41
N ASP A 433 -9.00 6.00 12.22
CA ASP A 433 -8.29 4.92 12.88
C ASP A 433 -8.04 5.20 14.37
N VAL A 434 -8.14 6.47 14.79
CA VAL A 434 -7.99 6.88 16.20
C VAL A 434 -9.06 6.22 17.10
N TYR A 435 -10.25 5.94 16.57
CA TYR A 435 -11.32 5.20 17.27
C TYR A 435 -10.91 3.76 17.57
N PHE A 436 -10.01 3.19 16.77
CA PHE A 436 -9.43 1.86 16.98
C PHE A 436 -8.11 1.88 17.75
N GLY A 437 -7.66 3.06 18.22
CA GLY A 437 -6.46 3.23 19.04
C GLY A 437 -5.22 3.71 18.27
N SER A 438 -5.36 4.13 17.02
CA SER A 438 -4.26 4.75 16.26
C SER A 438 -3.82 6.07 16.88
N LEU A 439 -2.52 6.33 16.86
CA LEU A 439 -1.93 7.61 17.22
C LEU A 439 -1.98 8.63 16.06
N GLY A 440 -2.54 8.27 14.91
CA GLY A 440 -2.49 9.08 13.69
C GLY A 440 -1.26 8.75 12.83
N SER A 441 -0.93 9.65 11.89
CA SER A 441 0.21 9.46 10.99
C SER A 441 1.53 9.50 11.77
N PHE A 442 2.45 8.57 11.50
CA PHE A 442 3.78 8.63 12.09
C PHE A 442 4.53 9.91 11.70
N PHE A 443 4.15 10.54 10.58
CA PHE A 443 4.75 11.81 10.15
C PHE A 443 4.17 13.04 10.86
N ASP A 444 3.04 12.90 11.57
CA ASP A 444 2.43 13.98 12.35
C ASP A 444 3.41 14.53 13.40
N THR A 445 3.48 15.86 13.54
CA THR A 445 4.38 16.55 14.47
C THR A 445 4.07 16.26 15.94
N THR A 446 2.85 15.84 16.26
CA THR A 446 2.46 15.37 17.59
C THR A 446 3.09 14.02 17.94
N ILE A 447 3.49 13.24 16.94
CA ILE A 447 4.32 12.04 17.10
C ILE A 447 5.78 12.50 17.09
N ALA A 448 6.31 12.76 18.28
CA ALA A 448 7.67 13.25 18.49
C ALA A 448 8.52 12.18 19.22
N PRO A 449 9.09 11.19 18.51
CA PRO A 449 9.84 10.08 19.10
C PRO A 449 10.96 10.52 20.05
N GLU A 450 11.60 11.65 19.77
CA GLU A 450 12.67 12.25 20.58
C GLU A 450 12.22 12.72 21.97
N THR A 451 10.94 12.98 22.16
CA THR A 451 10.35 13.36 23.45
C THR A 451 9.64 12.19 24.13
N ILE A 452 9.04 11.29 23.33
CA ILE A 452 8.36 10.09 23.79
C ILE A 452 9.38 9.05 24.31
N GLY A 453 10.48 8.88 23.59
CA GLY A 453 11.49 7.85 23.84
C GLY A 453 10.99 6.42 23.60
N GLY A 454 11.83 5.44 23.93
CA GLY A 454 11.49 4.02 23.85
C GLY A 454 11.79 3.39 22.50
N THR A 455 10.95 2.42 22.13
CA THR A 455 11.18 1.52 21.00
C THR A 455 10.13 1.74 19.92
N PHE A 456 10.57 1.89 18.69
CA PHE A 456 9.72 2.00 17.51
C PHE A 456 10.06 0.87 16.54
N GLU A 457 9.04 0.14 16.08
CA GLU A 457 9.14 -0.71 14.90
C GLU A 457 8.69 0.13 13.70
N ALA A 458 9.42 0.09 12.58
CA ALA A 458 9.12 0.89 11.40
C ALA A 458 9.27 0.05 10.13
N ASN A 459 8.13 -0.35 9.57
CA ASN A 459 8.03 -1.06 8.31
C ASN A 459 7.16 -0.24 7.33
N PRO A 460 7.74 0.74 6.62
CA PRO A 460 6.95 1.63 5.78
C PRO A 460 6.44 0.93 4.51
N PRO A 461 5.34 1.42 3.91
CA PRO A 461 5.12 1.22 2.48
C PRO A 461 6.34 1.66 1.67
N PHE A 462 6.83 0.81 0.78
CA PHE A 462 8.13 1.01 0.16
C PHE A 462 8.06 1.85 -1.13
N THR A 463 7.74 3.13 -0.95
CA THR A 463 7.76 4.15 -2.00
C THR A 463 8.62 5.32 -1.55
N GLU A 464 9.31 5.97 -2.49
CA GLU A 464 10.15 7.15 -2.22
C GLU A 464 9.38 8.23 -1.42
N ALA A 465 8.09 8.40 -1.73
CA ALA A 465 7.19 9.34 -1.07
C ALA A 465 7.04 9.14 0.45
N VAL A 466 7.36 7.94 0.94
CA VAL A 466 7.25 7.55 2.35
C VAL A 466 8.63 7.27 2.95
N VAL A 467 9.52 6.61 2.20
CA VAL A 467 10.87 6.25 2.66
C VAL A 467 11.71 7.50 2.92
N GLU A 468 11.62 8.52 2.07
CA GLU A 468 12.38 9.76 2.25
C GLU A 468 11.96 10.51 3.54
N PRO A 469 10.66 10.82 3.78
CA PRO A 469 10.20 11.38 5.05
C PRO A 469 10.48 10.50 6.28
N LEU A 470 10.43 9.17 6.13
CA LEU A 470 10.78 8.24 7.21
C LEU A 470 12.23 8.45 7.66
N VAL A 471 13.16 8.41 6.70
CA VAL A 471 14.58 8.55 7.01
C VAL A 471 14.86 9.91 7.64
N GLU A 472 14.29 10.99 7.11
CA GLU A 472 14.42 12.32 7.70
C GLU A 472 13.91 12.37 9.15
N LYS A 473 12.71 11.83 9.41
CA LYS A 473 12.13 11.81 10.75
C LYS A 473 12.93 10.95 11.72
N VAL A 474 13.33 9.74 11.32
CA VAL A 474 14.11 8.82 12.16
C VAL A 474 15.46 9.44 12.54
N LEU A 475 16.22 9.93 11.57
CA LEU A 475 17.54 10.52 11.83
C LEU A 475 17.44 11.83 12.63
N GLY A 476 16.44 12.67 12.33
CA GLY A 476 16.16 13.89 13.07
C GLY A 476 15.81 13.62 14.53
N SER A 477 14.88 12.69 14.78
CA SER A 477 14.48 12.28 16.12
C SER A 477 15.63 11.64 16.90
N LEU A 478 16.45 10.79 16.27
CA LEU A 478 17.63 10.18 16.92
C LEU A 478 18.67 11.23 17.31
N ALA A 479 18.93 12.22 16.45
CA ALA A 479 19.84 13.31 16.76
C ALA A 479 19.34 14.17 17.93
N GLN A 480 18.06 14.53 17.93
CA GLN A 480 17.44 15.29 19.03
C GLN A 480 17.37 14.49 20.33
N ALA A 481 17.04 13.20 20.26
CA ALA A 481 17.05 12.31 21.42
C ALA A 481 18.46 12.19 22.01
N SER A 482 19.49 12.15 21.17
CA SER A 482 20.89 12.10 21.61
C SER A 482 21.31 13.38 22.34
N SER A 483 20.89 14.56 21.87
CA SER A 483 21.22 15.83 22.50
C SER A 483 20.46 16.07 23.81
N THR A 484 19.24 15.55 23.92
CA THR A 484 18.38 15.68 25.11
C THR A 484 18.55 14.54 26.12
N GLY A 485 19.27 13.48 25.75
CA GLY A 485 19.50 12.30 26.57
C GLY A 485 18.29 11.37 26.68
N THR A 486 17.37 11.43 25.71
CA THR A 486 16.23 10.52 25.61
C THR A 486 16.68 9.17 25.03
N PRO A 487 16.43 8.04 25.72
CA PRO A 487 16.67 6.73 25.14
C PRO A 487 15.68 6.44 24.02
N LEU A 488 16.17 6.26 22.80
CA LEU A 488 15.34 6.03 21.62
C LEU A 488 16.00 5.00 20.70
N GLN A 489 15.21 4.07 20.18
CA GLN A 489 15.67 3.13 19.16
C GLN A 489 14.58 2.79 18.14
N PHE A 490 15.01 2.49 16.92
CA PHE A 490 14.16 2.06 15.81
C PHE A 490 14.62 0.70 15.28
N PHE A 491 13.66 -0.22 15.13
CA PHE A 491 13.79 -1.43 14.33
C PHE A 491 13.17 -1.14 12.96
N VAL A 492 14.00 -0.81 11.97
CA VAL A 492 13.55 -0.43 10.63
C VAL A 492 13.63 -1.64 9.70
N VAL A 493 12.50 -2.02 9.12
CA VAL A 493 12.40 -3.11 8.14
C VAL A 493 12.59 -2.56 6.74
N LEU A 494 13.51 -3.15 5.98
CA LEU A 494 13.83 -2.75 4.61
C LEU A 494 13.80 -3.97 3.67
N PRO A 495 13.27 -3.84 2.44
CA PRO A 495 13.54 -4.79 1.36
C PRO A 495 15.04 -4.81 1.06
N ALA A 496 15.62 -6.01 0.91
CA ALA A 496 17.07 -6.16 0.76
C ALA A 496 17.62 -5.49 -0.50
N GLY A 497 16.88 -5.56 -1.62
CA GLY A 497 17.30 -4.90 -2.87
C GLY A 497 17.39 -3.38 -2.74
N ALA A 498 16.71 -2.79 -1.75
CA ALA A 498 16.80 -1.37 -1.49
C ALA A 498 18.05 -0.97 -0.70
N CYS A 499 18.75 -1.93 -0.09
CA CYS A 499 20.06 -1.71 0.52
C CYS A 499 21.19 -1.64 -0.51
N GLU A 500 20.93 -2.02 -1.76
CA GLU A 500 21.85 -1.92 -2.91
C GLU A 500 21.63 -0.62 -3.71
N SER A 501 20.91 0.35 -3.12
CA SER A 501 20.51 1.60 -3.78
C SER A 501 21.69 2.46 -4.24
N ALA A 502 21.40 3.37 -5.18
CA ALA A 502 22.35 4.36 -5.68
C ALA A 502 22.94 5.24 -4.55
N ALA A 503 24.15 5.75 -4.83
CA ALA A 503 24.84 6.72 -3.99
C ALA A 503 23.90 7.89 -3.59
N ASP A 504 23.95 8.30 -2.32
CA ASP A 504 23.17 9.37 -1.68
C ASP A 504 21.67 9.09 -1.50
N SER A 505 21.21 7.85 -1.69
CA SER A 505 19.82 7.48 -1.43
C SER A 505 19.42 7.64 0.05
N ALA A 506 18.12 7.77 0.32
CA ALA A 506 17.58 7.83 1.69
C ALA A 506 18.04 6.66 2.56
N ILE A 507 18.02 5.46 1.98
CA ILE A 507 18.38 4.24 2.69
C ILE A 507 19.89 4.21 2.97
N GLU A 508 20.71 4.63 2.02
CA GLU A 508 22.14 4.75 2.27
C GLU A 508 22.44 5.74 3.40
N ARG A 509 21.78 6.92 3.43
CA ARG A 509 21.90 7.88 4.54
C ARG A 509 21.49 7.27 5.88
N LEU A 510 20.45 6.44 5.90
CA LEU A 510 20.03 5.71 7.10
C LEU A 510 21.10 4.71 7.55
N LEU A 511 21.60 3.88 6.63
CA LEU A 511 22.56 2.79 6.89
C LEU A 511 23.96 3.29 7.26
N THR A 512 24.37 4.44 6.71
CA THR A 512 25.67 5.08 6.98
C THR A 512 25.61 6.09 8.12
N SER A 513 24.43 6.29 8.73
CA SER A 513 24.29 7.21 9.84
C SER A 513 25.07 6.74 11.08
N PRO A 514 25.53 7.66 11.96
CA PRO A 514 26.16 7.28 13.23
C PRO A 514 25.20 6.58 14.21
N PHE A 515 23.90 6.55 13.91
CA PHE A 515 22.88 5.92 14.73
C PHE A 515 22.64 4.46 14.37
N ALA A 516 23.03 4.01 13.16
CA ALA A 516 22.86 2.64 12.73
C ALA A 516 23.89 1.73 13.42
N VAL A 517 23.42 0.79 14.23
CA VAL A 517 24.29 -0.02 15.10
C VAL A 517 24.56 -1.40 14.52
N ALA A 518 23.52 -2.05 14.01
CA ALA A 518 23.59 -3.40 13.47
C ALA A 518 22.44 -3.64 12.48
N MET A 519 22.59 -4.66 11.65
CA MET A 519 21.58 -5.07 10.67
C MET A 519 21.54 -6.60 10.57
N THR A 520 20.37 -7.19 10.32
CA THR A 520 20.29 -8.63 10.04
C THR A 520 20.88 -8.97 8.66
N LYS A 521 21.35 -10.22 8.46
CA LYS A 521 21.66 -10.73 7.12
C LYS A 521 20.39 -10.66 6.24
N SER A 522 20.59 -10.38 4.96
CA SER A 522 19.54 -10.44 3.94
C SER A 522 18.99 -11.84 3.83
N ARG A 523 17.67 -12.00 3.94
CA ARG A 523 17.01 -13.31 3.83
C ARG A 523 15.57 -13.17 3.34
N ARG A 524 15.04 -14.22 2.73
CA ARG A 524 13.61 -14.39 2.47
C ARG A 524 12.87 -14.59 3.80
N GLN A 525 12.03 -13.62 4.17
CA GLN A 525 11.36 -13.48 5.46
C GLN A 525 9.84 -13.50 5.25
N PRO A 526 9.05 -14.17 6.11
CA PRO A 526 7.60 -14.16 6.01
C PRO A 526 7.00 -12.82 6.47
N PHE A 527 5.92 -12.41 5.83
CA PHE A 527 5.12 -11.24 6.21
C PHE A 527 3.63 -11.59 6.29
N VAL A 528 2.90 -10.85 7.13
CA VAL A 528 1.44 -10.93 7.19
C VAL A 528 0.86 -10.07 6.07
N PHE A 529 0.10 -10.70 5.17
CA PHE A 529 -0.38 -10.07 3.94
C PHE A 529 -1.28 -8.84 4.19
N GLY A 530 -0.97 -7.75 3.49
CA GLY A 530 -1.64 -6.45 3.63
C GLY A 530 -3.14 -6.45 3.33
N LEU A 531 -3.60 -7.34 2.45
CA LEU A 531 -5.02 -7.45 2.08
C LEU A 531 -5.72 -8.60 2.81
N ALA A 532 -5.16 -9.13 3.91
CA ALA A 532 -5.77 -10.21 4.66
C ALA A 532 -7.19 -9.88 5.17
N PHE A 533 -7.55 -8.60 5.25
CA PHE A 533 -8.91 -8.17 5.62
C PHE A 533 -9.98 -8.40 4.55
N ARG A 534 -9.59 -8.68 3.29
CA ARG A 534 -10.54 -8.84 2.15
C ARG A 534 -11.08 -10.26 1.98
N THR A 535 -10.60 -11.20 2.77
CA THR A 535 -10.97 -12.60 2.67
C THR A 535 -11.15 -13.20 4.05
N ASP A 536 -11.94 -14.26 4.09
CA ASP A 536 -12.11 -15.14 5.24
C ASP A 536 -11.04 -16.25 5.29
N CYS A 537 -10.25 -16.42 4.23
CA CYS A 537 -9.16 -17.40 4.18
C CYS A 537 -7.87 -16.89 4.79
N VAL A 538 -7.12 -17.79 5.44
CA VAL A 538 -5.73 -17.52 5.81
C VAL A 538 -4.90 -17.40 4.53
N TRP A 539 -4.29 -16.24 4.31
CA TRP A 539 -3.36 -16.09 3.19
C TRP A 539 -2.09 -16.90 3.47
N PRO A 540 -1.52 -17.57 2.45
CA PRO A 540 -0.21 -18.17 2.59
C PRO A 540 0.82 -17.08 2.94
N SER A 541 1.83 -17.45 3.71
CA SER A 541 2.94 -16.55 3.92
C SER A 541 3.63 -16.32 2.59
N PHE A 542 3.89 -15.06 2.27
CA PHE A 542 4.73 -14.72 1.14
C PHE A 542 6.07 -14.24 1.68
N LEU A 543 7.13 -14.72 1.04
CA LEU A 543 8.49 -14.47 1.48
C LEU A 543 9.07 -13.29 0.71
N VAL A 544 9.53 -12.27 1.43
CA VAL A 544 10.22 -11.11 0.86
C VAL A 544 11.67 -11.13 1.30
N ARG A 545 12.59 -10.85 0.38
CA ARG A 545 13.99 -10.69 0.75
C ARG A 545 14.14 -9.36 1.51
N SER A 546 14.41 -9.43 2.81
CA SER A 546 14.37 -8.27 3.71
C SER A 546 15.48 -8.30 4.76
N VAL A 547 15.76 -7.13 5.32
CA VAL A 547 16.65 -6.91 6.47
C VAL A 547 15.94 -6.08 7.53
N CYS A 548 16.35 -6.23 8.80
CA CYS A 548 16.02 -5.30 9.86
C CYS A 548 17.29 -4.55 10.28
N VAL A 549 17.22 -3.23 10.32
CA VAL A 549 18.27 -2.34 10.81
C VAL A 549 17.89 -1.84 12.19
N LEU A 550 18.82 -1.90 13.15
CA LEU A 550 18.63 -1.31 14.47
C LEU A 550 19.38 0.01 14.55
N LEU A 551 18.62 1.10 14.71
CA LEU A 551 19.14 2.44 14.96
C LEU A 551 18.92 2.86 16.41
N ARG A 552 19.88 3.56 17.02
CA ARG A 552 19.84 3.97 18.44
C ARG A 552 20.37 5.38 18.62
N SER A 553 19.77 6.15 19.54
CA SER A 553 20.33 7.45 19.94
C SER A 553 21.69 7.25 20.61
N THR A 554 22.61 8.19 20.40
CA THR A 554 23.96 8.17 20.99
C THR A 554 23.92 8.91 22.33
N TYR A 555 23.48 8.21 23.37
CA TYR A 555 23.41 8.74 24.74
C TYR A 555 24.16 7.84 25.73
N SER A 556 24.85 8.45 26.70
CA SER A 556 25.80 7.75 27.60
C SER A 556 25.16 6.70 28.51
N LYS A 557 23.85 6.80 28.81
CA LYS A 557 23.12 5.79 29.60
C LYS A 557 22.24 4.87 28.76
N MET A 558 22.49 4.76 27.45
CA MET A 558 21.71 3.85 26.58
C MET A 558 21.73 2.40 27.05
N VAL A 559 22.85 1.92 27.59
CA VAL A 559 22.96 0.55 28.13
C VAL A 559 22.04 0.33 29.34
N GLN A 560 21.71 1.39 30.10
CA GLN A 560 20.77 1.27 31.21
C GLN A 560 19.33 1.18 30.73
N ALA A 561 18.99 1.93 29.66
CA ALA A 561 17.66 1.94 29.08
C ALA A 561 17.38 0.69 28.21
N PHE A 562 18.38 0.23 27.47
CA PHE A 562 18.33 -0.93 26.59
C PHE A 562 19.50 -1.86 26.92
N PRO A 563 19.36 -2.72 27.95
CA PRO A 563 20.44 -3.55 28.44
C PRO A 563 20.85 -4.66 27.47
N CYS A 564 19.97 -5.06 26.54
CA CYS A 564 20.30 -6.05 25.53
C CYS A 564 21.22 -5.43 24.46
N PRO A 565 22.40 -6.04 24.19
CA PRO A 565 23.26 -5.62 23.07
C PRO A 565 22.49 -5.59 21.76
N ALA A 566 22.85 -4.68 20.86
CA ALA A 566 22.13 -4.45 19.61
C ALA A 566 22.11 -5.72 18.73
N GLU A 567 23.24 -6.42 18.65
CA GLU A 567 23.42 -7.64 17.87
C GLU A 567 22.61 -8.79 18.44
N SER A 568 22.58 -8.94 19.77
CA SER A 568 21.76 -9.93 20.44
C SER A 568 20.26 -9.65 20.26
N SER A 569 19.88 -8.36 20.30
CA SER A 569 18.50 -7.92 20.05
C SER A 569 18.07 -8.30 18.62
N LEU A 570 18.88 -7.95 17.63
CA LEU A 570 18.60 -8.29 16.22
C LEU A 570 18.67 -9.79 15.95
N SER A 571 19.52 -10.54 16.64
CA SER A 571 19.58 -12.00 16.48
C SER A 571 18.30 -12.66 16.95
N LYS A 572 17.74 -12.22 18.09
CA LYS A 572 16.43 -12.68 18.55
C LYS A 572 15.32 -12.33 17.57
N VAL A 573 15.32 -11.09 17.05
CA VAL A 573 14.39 -10.67 15.99
C VAL A 573 14.54 -11.54 14.74
N PHE A 574 15.75 -11.75 14.25
CA PHE A 574 16.05 -12.55 13.07
C PHE A 574 15.59 -14.01 13.21
N VAL A 575 15.81 -14.62 14.38
CA VAL A 575 15.33 -15.98 14.67
C VAL A 575 13.81 -16.03 14.80
N ALA A 576 13.19 -15.05 15.48
CA ALA A 576 11.74 -15.02 15.64
C ALA A 576 11.01 -14.78 14.31
N TRP A 577 11.63 -14.05 13.40
CA TRP A 577 11.11 -13.82 12.06
C TRP A 577 11.19 -15.08 11.18
N LYS A 578 12.13 -15.99 11.47
CA LYS A 578 12.20 -17.34 10.87
C LYS A 578 11.10 -18.28 11.39
N ALA A 579 10.59 -18.08 12.61
CA ALA A 579 9.69 -19.02 13.25
C ALA A 579 8.33 -19.07 12.52
N ARG A 580 7.99 -20.27 12.03
CA ARG A 580 6.87 -20.62 11.15
C ARG A 580 5.56 -19.89 11.45
N THR A 581 4.90 -19.40 10.41
CA THR A 581 3.45 -19.18 10.39
C THR A 581 2.73 -20.52 10.13
N GLY A 582 2.72 -21.40 11.12
CA GLY A 582 1.74 -22.50 11.26
C GLY A 582 1.57 -23.61 10.19
N ASN A 583 1.94 -23.47 8.91
CA ASN A 583 1.38 -24.37 7.87
C ASN A 583 2.24 -24.60 6.59
N GLU A 584 3.57 -24.75 6.68
CA GLU A 584 4.41 -25.03 5.50
C GLU A 584 5.35 -26.23 5.67
N SER A 585 5.42 -27.06 4.64
CA SER A 585 6.19 -28.30 4.53
C SER A 585 7.70 -28.08 4.38
N GLN A 586 8.46 -29.13 4.66
CA GLN A 586 9.87 -29.14 5.03
C GLN A 586 10.87 -28.92 3.86
N SER A 587 10.42 -28.62 2.65
CA SER A 587 11.20 -28.79 1.41
C SER A 587 12.15 -27.64 1.04
N ASP A 588 12.08 -26.48 1.69
CA ASP A 588 12.84 -25.29 1.24
C ASP A 588 14.09 -25.00 2.09
N ILE A 589 14.69 -26.04 2.68
CA ILE A 589 15.87 -25.91 3.56
C ILE A 589 17.09 -26.57 2.92
N GLU A 590 17.77 -25.85 2.04
CA GLU A 590 19.22 -26.00 1.87
C GLU A 590 19.86 -24.63 1.74
N GLU A 591 20.33 -24.08 2.86
CA GLU A 591 21.51 -23.22 2.87
C GLU A 591 22.16 -23.34 4.26
N GLN A 592 23.34 -23.96 4.26
CA GLN A 592 24.19 -24.18 5.43
C GLN A 592 24.76 -22.85 5.93
N ASP A 593 24.95 -22.73 7.24
CA ASP A 593 26.05 -21.93 7.76
C ASP A 593 26.47 -22.45 9.14
N VAL A 594 27.67 -23.03 9.19
CA VAL A 594 28.46 -23.31 10.40
C VAL A 594 29.70 -22.43 10.33
N SER A 595 29.89 -21.55 11.32
CA SER A 595 31.15 -21.39 12.06
C SER A 595 30.99 -20.30 13.13
N GLU A 596 31.27 -20.64 14.38
CA GLU A 596 31.41 -19.71 15.50
C GLU A 596 32.63 -18.81 15.27
N ASN A 597 32.39 -17.49 15.15
CA ASN A 597 33.30 -16.44 15.61
C ASN A 597 32.54 -15.10 15.71
N ASP A 598 32.42 -14.60 16.96
CA ASP A 598 32.15 -13.23 17.45
C ASP A 598 31.03 -12.33 16.88
N VAL A 599 30.19 -12.82 15.98
CA VAL A 599 28.90 -12.19 15.63
C VAL A 599 27.79 -13.24 15.78
N PRO A 600 26.71 -12.98 16.54
CA PRO A 600 25.63 -13.95 16.64
C PRO A 600 25.04 -14.24 15.25
N VAL A 601 24.81 -15.52 14.98
CA VAL A 601 24.45 -16.07 13.66
C VAL A 601 23.34 -15.23 13.01
N GLY A 602 23.60 -14.67 11.82
CA GLY A 602 22.60 -13.95 11.04
C GLY A 602 22.54 -12.43 11.23
N VAL A 603 23.50 -11.82 11.92
CA VAL A 603 23.63 -10.35 12.05
C VAL A 603 24.94 -9.85 11.42
N VAL A 604 24.93 -8.63 10.92
CA VAL A 604 26.08 -7.88 10.39
C VAL A 604 26.21 -6.59 11.19
N ARG A 605 27.41 -6.34 11.75
CA ARG A 605 27.73 -5.03 12.35
C ARG A 605 27.90 -4.01 11.24
N LEU A 606 27.23 -2.88 11.36
CA LEU A 606 27.48 -1.75 10.47
C LEU A 606 28.70 -0.99 10.99
N PRO A 607 29.62 -0.55 10.11
CA PRO A 607 30.79 0.20 10.53
C PRO A 607 30.32 1.47 11.24
N LEU A 608 30.77 1.66 12.48
CA LEU A 608 30.59 2.94 13.17
C LEU A 608 31.30 4.00 12.34
N VAL A 609 30.53 4.88 11.70
CA VAL A 609 31.10 6.12 11.17
C VAL A 609 31.60 6.88 12.39
N LYS A 610 32.92 7.00 12.52
CA LYS A 610 33.54 7.82 13.57
C LYS A 610 32.95 9.21 13.44
N CYS A 611 32.19 9.65 14.45
CA CYS A 611 31.77 11.05 14.53
C CYS A 611 33.03 11.94 14.39
N PRO A 612 33.03 12.94 13.50
CA PRO A 612 34.11 13.93 13.46
C PRO A 612 34.24 14.69 14.78
#